data_AF-A0A949P371-F1
#
_entry.id   AF-A0A949P371-F1
#
_cell.length_a   1.000
_cell.length_b   1.000
_cell.length_c   1.000
_cell.angle_alpha   90.00
_cell.angle_beta   90.00
_cell.angle_gamma   90.00
#
_symmetry.space_group_name_H-M   'P 1'
#
loop_
_entity.id
_entity.type
_entity.pdbx_description
1 polymer ?
#
loop_
_entity_poly.entity_id
_entity_poly.type
_entity_poly.pdbx_seq_one_letter_code
_entity_poly.pdbx_strand_id
1 'polypeptide(L)'
;MRLEGTRSRFSQRHPFVFGVMMILVAVVLVMGATAFFRSMGWTPHSVGMGGDRLGMVSVEGVILDSAEVVEWIRTLKDDTSIKGVLLRVNSPGGAIAPSQEIYQAVSALAEVKPVVASYGTVAASGGYYASAPAHVIVANPGSITASIGVMAEFVTVTEALEKLGIKPEVLTTGKYKAAGTPMRELTPEQREQLLDLMRDLHDQFVGDVARARKMPFARVAAVADGRGVTGRQALELGLVDMLGSESQAFDKLKAMCSIEGRAVLVKGPVKEQSLLEKFVGSLKIDLSSSTGQGWTFSYR
;
A
#
# COMPACT_ATOMS: atom_id res chain seq x y z
N MET A 1 -23.63 -77.44 -40.21
CA MET A 1 -24.14 -76.18 -39.60
C MET A 1 -23.73 -76.18 -38.13
N ARG A 2 -22.64 -75.48 -37.77
CA ARG A 2 -22.18 -75.34 -36.37
C ARG A 2 -22.45 -73.88 -35.96
N LEU A 3 -23.32 -73.69 -34.97
CA LEU A 3 -23.60 -72.38 -34.39
C LEU A 3 -22.51 -72.09 -33.34
N GLU A 4 -21.69 -71.07 -33.60
CA GLU A 4 -20.70 -70.55 -32.67
C GLU A 4 -21.39 -69.81 -31.52
N GLY A 5 -21.24 -70.32 -30.30
CA GLY A 5 -21.66 -69.62 -29.09
C GLY A 5 -20.71 -68.46 -28.79
N THR A 6 -21.16 -67.22 -29.00
CA THR A 6 -20.46 -66.02 -28.57
C THR A 6 -20.33 -65.98 -27.05
N ARG A 7 -19.16 -66.30 -26.51
CA ARG A 7 -18.85 -66.11 -25.09
C ARG A 7 -18.88 -64.62 -24.76
N SER A 8 -19.77 -64.18 -23.86
CA SER A 8 -19.85 -62.79 -23.42
C SER A 8 -18.52 -62.31 -22.84
N ARG A 9 -18.09 -61.10 -23.24
CA ARG A 9 -16.79 -60.52 -22.88
C ARG A 9 -16.73 -60.24 -21.37
N PHE A 10 -15.54 -60.31 -20.76
CA PHE A 10 -15.35 -60.07 -19.31
C PHE A 10 -15.93 -58.71 -18.85
N SER A 11 -15.79 -57.67 -19.67
CA SER A 11 -16.38 -56.34 -19.43
C SER A 11 -17.90 -56.33 -19.35
N GLN A 12 -18.58 -57.30 -19.97
CA GLN A 12 -20.04 -57.46 -19.92
C GLN A 12 -20.49 -58.33 -18.73
N ARG A 13 -19.64 -59.25 -18.25
CA ARG A 13 -19.94 -60.12 -17.10
C ARG A 13 -19.70 -59.44 -15.75
N HIS A 14 -18.67 -58.61 -15.68
CA HIS A 14 -18.29 -57.90 -14.45
C HIS A 14 -18.03 -56.42 -14.75
N PRO A 15 -19.06 -55.64 -15.13
CA PRO A 15 -18.90 -54.25 -15.55
C PRO A 15 -18.27 -53.37 -14.45
N PHE A 16 -18.58 -53.65 -13.17
CA PHE A 16 -18.01 -52.92 -12.05
C PHE A 16 -16.50 -53.19 -11.87
N VAL A 17 -16.09 -54.47 -11.88
CA VAL A 17 -14.67 -54.86 -11.72
C VAL A 17 -13.84 -54.37 -12.91
N PHE A 18 -14.39 -54.45 -14.12
CA PHE A 18 -13.76 -53.91 -15.32
C PHE A 18 -13.60 -52.38 -15.25
N GLY A 19 -14.61 -51.68 -14.73
CA GLY A 19 -14.54 -50.23 -14.50
C GLY A 19 -13.44 -49.84 -13.50
N VAL A 20 -13.36 -50.53 -12.34
CA VAL A 20 -12.31 -50.30 -11.35
C VAL A 20 -10.92 -50.59 -11.92
N MET A 21 -10.77 -51.67 -12.69
CA MET A 21 -9.52 -52.02 -13.35
C MET A 21 -9.08 -50.95 -14.37
N MET A 22 -10.02 -50.39 -15.13
CA MET A 22 -9.73 -49.29 -16.07
C MET A 22 -9.30 -48.01 -15.36
N ILE A 23 -9.91 -47.69 -14.21
CA ILE A 23 -9.51 -46.56 -13.38
C ILE A 23 -8.09 -46.77 -12.84
N LEU A 24 -7.77 -47.97 -12.34
CA LEU A 24 -6.43 -48.28 -11.84
C LEU A 24 -5.37 -48.16 -12.94
N VAL A 25 -5.65 -48.67 -14.13
CA VAL A 25 -4.75 -48.53 -15.29
C VAL A 25 -4.58 -47.06 -15.69
N ALA A 26 -5.65 -46.27 -15.69
CA ALA A 26 -5.57 -44.84 -15.97
C ALA A 26 -4.73 -44.09 -14.95
N VAL A 27 -4.88 -44.39 -13.65
CA VAL A 27 -4.08 -43.79 -12.57
C VAL A 27 -2.60 -44.13 -12.72
N VAL A 28 -2.27 -45.39 -13.00
CA VAL A 28 -0.88 -45.83 -13.22
C VAL A 28 -0.27 -45.15 -14.45
N LEU A 29 -1.03 -45.02 -15.55
CA LEU A 29 -0.58 -44.32 -16.75
C LEU A 29 -0.32 -42.83 -16.50
N VAL A 30 -1.20 -42.16 -15.75
CA VAL A 30 -1.03 -40.75 -15.37
C VAL A 30 0.19 -40.57 -14.46
N MET A 31 0.38 -41.45 -13.47
CA MET A 31 1.55 -41.42 -12.59
C MET A 31 2.85 -41.68 -13.38
N GLY A 32 2.84 -42.63 -14.31
CA GLY A 32 3.97 -42.92 -15.19
C GLY A 32 4.32 -41.74 -16.11
N ALA A 33 3.30 -41.13 -16.72
CA ALA A 33 3.49 -39.95 -17.58
C ALA A 33 4.06 -38.76 -16.79
N THR A 34 3.52 -38.48 -15.59
CA THR A 34 4.02 -37.37 -14.76
C THR A 34 5.47 -37.58 -14.29
N ALA A 35 5.86 -38.82 -13.96
CA ALA A 35 7.24 -39.15 -13.63
C ALA A 35 8.20 -39.02 -14.84
N PHE A 36 7.75 -39.45 -16.02
CA PHE A 36 8.51 -39.34 -17.27
C PHE A 36 8.73 -37.89 -17.72
N PHE A 37 7.71 -37.03 -17.63
CA PHE A 37 7.88 -35.61 -17.97
C PHE A 37 8.78 -34.87 -16.96
N ARG A 38 8.72 -35.25 -15.68
CA ARG A 38 9.65 -34.75 -14.66
C ARG A 38 11.11 -35.13 -14.93
N SER A 39 11.38 -36.37 -15.37
CA SER A 39 12.76 -36.79 -15.68
C SER A 39 13.33 -36.11 -16.93
N MET A 40 12.46 -35.65 -17.83
CA MET A 40 12.81 -34.88 -19.03
C MET A 40 13.03 -33.38 -18.75
N GLY A 41 12.94 -32.93 -17.50
CA GLY A 41 13.07 -31.52 -17.13
C GLY A 41 11.85 -30.67 -17.51
N TRP A 42 10.76 -31.31 -17.93
CA TRP A 42 9.50 -30.64 -18.25
C TRP A 42 8.65 -30.56 -16.99
N THR A 43 8.72 -29.42 -16.29
CA THR A 43 7.77 -29.10 -15.22
C THR A 43 6.54 -28.48 -15.86
N PRO A 44 5.34 -29.10 -15.76
CA PRO A 44 4.12 -28.39 -16.07
C PRO A 44 4.07 -27.20 -15.11
N HIS A 45 4.11 -25.98 -15.64
CA HIS A 45 3.68 -24.83 -14.85
C HIS A 45 2.26 -25.14 -14.40
N SER A 46 2.13 -25.39 -13.10
CA SER A 46 0.91 -25.64 -12.35
C SER A 46 -0.39 -25.54 -13.15
N VAL A 47 -0.94 -26.67 -13.58
CA VAL A 47 -2.41 -26.82 -13.60
C VAL A 47 -2.83 -26.96 -12.13
N GLY A 48 -2.66 -25.87 -11.38
CA GLY A 48 -3.10 -25.75 -10.01
C GLY A 48 -4.59 -25.43 -10.04
N MET A 49 -5.40 -26.28 -9.42
CA MET A 49 -6.74 -25.90 -8.94
C MET A 49 -6.60 -24.87 -7.79
N GLY A 50 -6.01 -23.72 -8.08
CA GLY A 50 -5.83 -22.59 -7.19
C GLY A 50 -5.66 -21.35 -8.05
N GLY A 51 -6.64 -20.45 -8.01
CA GLY A 51 -6.62 -19.24 -8.84
C GLY A 51 -5.39 -18.36 -8.54
N ASP A 52 -4.98 -17.57 -9.53
CA ASP A 52 -3.83 -16.68 -9.41
C ASP A 52 -3.97 -15.74 -8.20
N ARG A 53 -2.88 -15.54 -7.44
CA ARG A 53 -2.90 -14.73 -6.22
C ARG A 53 -2.34 -13.34 -6.49
N LEU A 54 -3.06 -12.34 -6.00
CA LEU A 54 -2.65 -10.94 -6.00
C LEU A 54 -2.65 -10.43 -4.56
N GLY A 55 -1.67 -9.61 -4.20
CA GLY A 55 -1.62 -8.97 -2.90
C GLY A 55 -2.45 -7.69 -2.89
N MET A 56 -3.03 -7.36 -1.75
CA MET A 56 -3.61 -6.03 -1.49
C MET A 56 -2.98 -5.45 -0.24
N VAL A 57 -2.47 -4.22 -0.35
CA VAL A 57 -1.92 -3.44 0.75
C VAL A 57 -2.84 -2.25 0.98
N SER A 58 -3.39 -2.13 2.18
CA SER A 58 -4.23 -0.98 2.57
C SER A 58 -3.42 0.05 3.36
N VAL A 59 -3.41 1.29 2.88
CA VAL A 59 -2.89 2.47 3.60
C VAL A 59 -4.09 3.36 3.94
N GLU A 60 -4.59 3.23 5.17
CA GLU A 60 -5.85 3.83 5.61
C GLU A 60 -5.69 4.76 6.81
N GLY A 61 -6.28 5.95 6.70
CA GLY A 61 -6.23 6.96 7.76
C GLY A 61 -4.89 7.68 7.82
N VAL A 62 -4.61 8.27 8.97
CA VAL A 62 -3.37 9.04 9.18
C VAL A 62 -2.20 8.07 9.31
N ILE A 63 -1.13 8.32 8.56
CA ILE A 63 0.11 7.54 8.64
C ILE A 63 0.91 8.05 9.85
N LEU A 64 0.87 7.33 10.97
CA LEU A 64 1.67 7.64 12.16
C LEU A 64 2.82 6.65 12.37
N ASP A 65 2.63 5.44 11.86
CA ASP A 65 3.59 4.34 11.89
C ASP A 65 3.53 3.62 10.54
N SER A 66 4.64 2.97 10.18
CA SER A 66 4.86 2.29 8.91
C SER A 66 5.09 0.79 9.06
N ALA A 67 5.35 0.29 10.26
CA ALA A 67 5.92 -1.03 10.48
C ALA A 67 5.04 -2.15 9.91
N GLU A 68 3.74 -2.14 10.22
CA GLU A 68 2.80 -3.17 9.73
C GLU A 68 2.65 -3.14 8.21
N VAL A 69 2.60 -1.94 7.62
CA VAL A 69 2.45 -1.76 6.17
C VAL A 69 3.72 -2.22 5.45
N VAL A 70 4.89 -1.81 5.94
CA VAL A 70 6.19 -2.17 5.38
C VAL A 70 6.44 -3.68 5.49
N GLU A 71 6.15 -4.30 6.63
CA GLU A 71 6.32 -5.73 6.82
C GLU A 71 5.36 -6.54 5.93
N TRP A 72 4.13 -6.05 5.74
CA TRP A 72 3.19 -6.67 4.82
C TRP A 72 3.65 -6.55 3.36
N ILE A 73 4.17 -5.39 2.95
CA ILE A 73 4.77 -5.19 1.62
C ILE A 73 5.95 -6.16 1.43
N ARG A 74 6.80 -6.33 2.44
CA ARG A 74 7.94 -7.26 2.42
C ARG A 74 7.47 -8.71 2.26
N THR A 75 6.47 -9.12 3.03
CA THR A 75 5.86 -10.46 2.91
C THR A 75 5.34 -10.71 1.49
N LEU A 76 4.61 -9.74 0.93
CA LEU A 76 4.10 -9.83 -0.44
C LEU A 76 5.21 -9.81 -1.49
N LYS A 77 6.31 -9.09 -1.24
CA LYS A 77 7.48 -9.05 -2.12
C LYS A 77 8.13 -10.44 -2.21
N ASP A 78 8.34 -11.08 -1.07
CA ASP A 78 9.08 -12.35 -0.98
C ASP A 78 8.23 -13.59 -1.32
N ASP A 79 6.89 -13.51 -1.25
CA ASP A 79 6.00 -14.61 -1.62
C ASP A 79 5.90 -14.79 -3.15
N THR A 80 6.56 -15.81 -3.69
CA THR A 80 6.61 -16.12 -5.14
C THR A 80 5.26 -16.46 -5.77
N SER A 81 4.25 -16.81 -4.97
CA SER A 81 2.90 -17.08 -5.49
C SER A 81 2.09 -15.79 -5.76
N ILE A 82 2.49 -14.65 -5.20
CA ILE A 82 1.85 -13.35 -5.40
C ILE A 82 2.41 -12.75 -6.68
N LYS A 83 1.56 -12.66 -7.71
CA LYS A 83 1.94 -12.19 -9.05
C LYS A 83 2.06 -10.66 -9.16
N GLY A 84 1.38 -9.92 -8.29
CA GLY A 84 1.34 -8.45 -8.29
C GLY A 84 0.55 -7.92 -7.11
N VAL A 85 0.62 -6.61 -6.89
CA VAL A 85 0.06 -5.95 -5.69
C VAL A 85 -0.82 -4.75 -6.05
N LEU A 86 -2.00 -4.71 -5.44
CA LEU A 86 -2.89 -3.56 -5.43
C LEU A 86 -2.65 -2.75 -4.16
N LEU A 87 -2.11 -1.54 -4.28
CA LEU A 87 -1.93 -0.61 -3.17
C LEU A 87 -3.18 0.27 -3.04
N ARG A 88 -4.05 -0.02 -2.09
CA ARG A 88 -5.24 0.78 -1.82
C ARG A 88 -4.92 1.89 -0.84
N VAL A 89 -5.00 3.14 -1.30
CA VAL A 89 -4.71 4.32 -0.48
C VAL A 89 -5.98 5.08 -0.18
N ASN A 90 -6.26 5.27 1.10
CA ASN A 90 -7.30 6.17 1.60
C ASN A 90 -6.75 6.93 2.82
N SER A 91 -5.82 7.86 2.57
CA SER A 91 -5.04 8.55 3.59
C SER A 91 -4.88 10.05 3.26
N PRO A 92 -5.09 10.96 4.24
CA PRO A 92 -4.74 12.36 4.11
C PRO A 92 -3.22 12.62 4.24
N GLY A 93 -2.42 11.58 4.50
CA GLY A 93 -1.01 11.68 4.83
C GLY A 93 -0.74 11.48 6.32
N GLY A 94 0.30 12.12 6.85
CA GLY A 94 0.74 11.91 8.23
C GLY A 94 2.23 12.23 8.44
N ALA A 95 2.86 11.48 9.33
CA ALA A 95 4.26 11.64 9.68
C ALA A 95 5.19 11.38 8.48
N ILE A 96 6.28 12.16 8.41
CA ILE A 96 7.20 12.17 7.28
C ILE A 96 7.95 10.84 7.15
N ALA A 97 8.68 10.43 8.19
CA ALA A 97 9.51 9.22 8.13
C ALA A 97 8.68 7.94 7.84
N PRO A 98 7.53 7.70 8.50
CA PRO A 98 6.66 6.57 8.11
C PRO A 98 6.20 6.61 6.64
N SER A 99 5.88 7.79 6.11
CA SER A 99 5.51 7.93 4.69
C SER A 99 6.68 7.60 3.75
N GLN A 100 7.89 8.02 4.11
CA GLN A 100 9.12 7.71 3.38
C GLN A 100 9.46 6.21 3.45
N GLU A 101 9.29 5.56 4.59
CA GLU A 101 9.52 4.12 4.73
C GLU A 101 8.55 3.31 3.84
N ILE A 102 7.28 3.68 3.81
CA ILE A 102 6.30 3.05 2.90
C ILE A 102 6.70 3.29 1.45
N TYR A 103 7.12 4.51 1.08
CA TYR A 103 7.64 4.79 -0.27
C TYR A 103 8.80 3.88 -0.65
N GLN A 104 9.78 3.71 0.23
CA GLN A 104 10.93 2.84 -0.04
C GLN A 104 10.49 1.39 -0.21
N ALA A 105 9.57 0.91 0.63
CA ALA A 105 9.01 -0.44 0.52
C ALA A 105 8.24 -0.65 -0.78
N VAL A 106 7.39 0.30 -1.19
CA VAL A 106 6.64 0.24 -2.46
C VAL A 106 7.59 0.32 -3.66
N SER A 107 8.62 1.16 -3.60
CA SER A 107 9.66 1.25 -4.64
C SER A 107 10.38 -0.09 -4.81
N ALA A 108 10.83 -0.68 -3.70
CA ALA A 108 11.53 -1.97 -3.71
C ALA A 108 10.62 -3.14 -4.13
N LEU A 109 9.31 -3.06 -3.91
CA LEU A 109 8.33 -4.01 -4.42
C LEU A 109 8.12 -3.83 -5.93
N ALA A 110 8.04 -2.59 -6.40
CA ALA A 110 7.84 -2.26 -7.81
C ALA A 110 9.01 -2.70 -8.69
N GLU A 111 10.22 -2.84 -8.16
CA GLU A 111 11.35 -3.41 -8.90
C GLU A 111 11.16 -4.88 -9.29
N VAL A 112 10.34 -5.63 -8.55
CA VAL A 112 10.22 -7.09 -8.71
C VAL A 112 8.82 -7.55 -9.11
N LYS A 113 7.78 -6.76 -8.85
CA LYS A 113 6.38 -7.13 -9.12
C LYS A 113 5.58 -5.93 -9.63
N PRO A 114 4.59 -6.15 -10.51
CA PRO A 114 3.60 -5.12 -10.86
C PRO A 114 2.91 -4.57 -9.61
N VAL A 115 2.87 -3.24 -9.50
CA VAL A 115 2.19 -2.51 -8.43
C VAL A 115 1.25 -1.49 -9.06
N VAL A 116 -0.04 -1.58 -8.72
CA VAL A 116 -1.06 -0.59 -9.09
C VAL A 116 -1.58 0.06 -7.83
N ALA A 117 -1.51 1.39 -7.74
CA ALA A 117 -2.15 2.15 -6.68
C ALA A 117 -3.60 2.48 -7.07
N SER A 118 -4.52 2.37 -6.10
CA SER A 118 -5.92 2.76 -6.22
C SER A 118 -6.24 3.78 -5.15
N TYR A 119 -6.65 4.99 -5.56
CA TYR A 119 -7.02 6.04 -4.63
C TYR A 119 -8.50 5.94 -4.26
N GLY A 120 -8.76 5.95 -2.95
CA GLY A 120 -10.09 6.07 -2.37
C GLY A 120 -10.56 7.52 -2.36
N THR A 121 -11.17 7.95 -1.25
CA THR A 121 -11.63 9.33 -1.09
C THR A 121 -10.46 10.31 -1.08
N VAL A 122 -9.38 9.95 -0.39
CA VAL A 122 -8.21 10.82 -0.24
C VAL A 122 -6.92 10.01 -0.37
N ALA A 123 -5.95 10.51 -1.12
CA ALA A 123 -4.59 10.01 -1.20
C ALA A 123 -3.66 11.22 -1.34
N ALA A 124 -3.59 12.00 -0.27
CA ALA A 124 -2.92 13.29 -0.24
C ALA A 124 -1.64 13.21 0.60
N SER A 125 -0.71 14.12 0.32
CA SER A 125 0.49 14.35 1.08
C SER A 125 1.26 13.06 1.35
N GLY A 126 1.40 12.58 2.59
CA GLY A 126 2.08 11.31 2.88
C GLY A 126 1.48 10.07 2.18
N GLY A 127 0.16 10.08 1.91
CA GLY A 127 -0.50 9.04 1.13
C GLY A 127 -0.17 9.09 -0.35
N TYR A 128 0.00 10.29 -0.92
CA TYR A 128 0.52 10.47 -2.28
C TYR A 128 1.98 10.05 -2.33
N TYR A 129 2.80 10.51 -1.37
CA TYR A 129 4.20 10.14 -1.20
C TYR A 129 4.35 8.61 -1.24
N ALA A 130 3.70 7.90 -0.32
CA ALA A 130 3.79 6.45 -0.18
C ALA A 130 3.43 5.67 -1.45
N SER A 131 2.59 6.23 -2.32
CA SER A 131 2.09 5.53 -3.52
C SER A 131 2.70 5.99 -4.85
N ALA A 132 3.48 7.08 -4.85
CA ALA A 132 4.15 7.60 -6.04
C ALA A 132 4.99 6.55 -6.80
N PRO A 133 5.70 5.59 -6.14
CA PRO A 133 6.48 4.56 -6.83
C PRO A 133 5.66 3.49 -7.55
N ALA A 134 4.34 3.46 -7.40
CA ALA A 134 3.50 2.48 -8.12
C ALA A 134 3.63 2.67 -9.64
N HIS A 135 3.64 1.57 -10.38
CA HIS A 135 3.75 1.59 -11.83
C HIS A 135 2.58 2.32 -12.49
N VAL A 136 1.39 2.15 -11.90
CA VAL A 136 0.16 2.80 -12.34
C VAL A 136 -0.59 3.30 -11.12
N ILE A 137 -1.03 4.54 -11.15
CA ILE A 137 -1.89 5.17 -10.16
C ILE A 137 -3.26 5.43 -10.77
N VAL A 138 -4.28 4.83 -10.19
CA VAL A 138 -5.68 4.96 -10.59
C VAL A 138 -6.41 5.79 -9.54
N ALA A 139 -7.00 6.91 -9.95
CA ALA A 139 -7.76 7.78 -9.07
C ALA A 139 -9.22 7.90 -9.50
N ASN A 140 -10.15 7.96 -8.55
CA ASN A 140 -11.51 8.36 -8.89
C ASN A 140 -11.49 9.84 -9.33
N PRO A 141 -12.33 10.27 -10.29
CA PRO A 141 -12.46 11.69 -10.65
C PRO A 141 -12.67 12.63 -9.45
N GLY A 142 -13.32 12.13 -8.37
CA GLY A 142 -13.57 12.86 -7.12
C GLY A 142 -12.57 12.61 -6.00
N SER A 143 -11.53 11.78 -6.19
CA SER A 143 -10.47 11.62 -5.18
C SER A 143 -9.74 12.95 -4.95
N ILE A 144 -9.37 13.22 -3.70
CA ILE A 144 -8.47 14.33 -3.36
C ILE A 144 -7.05 13.80 -3.20
N THR A 145 -6.10 14.38 -3.93
CA THR A 145 -4.70 13.93 -3.94
C THR A 145 -3.74 15.12 -4.08
N ALA A 146 -2.48 14.88 -4.44
CA ALA A 146 -1.36 15.82 -4.34
C ALA A 146 -1.13 16.24 -2.88
N SER A 147 -1.41 17.49 -2.49
CA SER A 147 -0.99 18.06 -1.19
C SER A 147 0.52 17.84 -0.95
N ILE A 148 1.32 18.09 -1.98
CA ILE A 148 2.78 17.95 -1.92
C ILE A 148 3.31 19.18 -1.19
N GLY A 149 3.61 19.03 0.10
CA GLY A 149 3.91 20.11 1.02
C GLY A 149 4.32 19.55 2.37
N VAL A 150 5.04 20.34 3.18
CA VAL A 150 5.38 20.02 4.57
C VAL A 150 4.79 21.10 5.47
N MET A 151 4.15 20.69 6.57
CA MET A 151 3.68 21.62 7.59
C MET A 151 4.18 21.22 8.98
N ALA A 152 4.35 22.24 9.82
CA ALA A 152 4.60 22.11 11.24
C ALA A 152 3.68 23.10 11.98
N GLU A 153 3.05 22.64 13.04
CA GLU A 153 2.12 23.43 13.85
C GLU A 153 2.65 23.56 15.28
N PHE A 154 2.62 24.78 15.81
CA PHE A 154 3.05 25.07 17.19
C PHE A 154 1.98 25.93 17.86
N VAL A 155 1.62 25.57 19.09
CA VAL A 155 0.71 26.37 19.92
C VAL A 155 1.51 27.04 21.02
N THR A 156 1.41 28.36 21.15
CA THR A 156 2.03 29.12 22.26
C THR A 156 0.95 29.56 23.24
N VAL A 157 1.17 29.33 24.53
CA VAL A 157 0.21 29.64 25.61
C VAL A 157 0.76 30.65 26.63
N THR A 158 1.91 31.26 26.35
CA THR A 158 2.61 32.20 27.26
C THR A 158 1.69 33.30 27.77
N GLU A 159 0.98 34.01 26.89
CA GLU A 159 0.08 35.10 27.29
C GLU A 159 -1.09 34.64 28.16
N ALA A 160 -1.58 33.42 27.94
CA ALA A 160 -2.66 32.85 28.73
C ALA A 160 -2.17 32.52 30.16
N LEU A 161 -0.96 31.96 30.27
CA LEU A 161 -0.33 31.68 31.56
C LEU A 161 -0.03 32.97 32.33
N GLU A 162 0.45 34.01 31.65
CA GLU A 162 0.73 35.31 32.28
C GLU A 162 -0.53 35.94 32.88
N LYS A 163 -1.68 35.85 32.18
CA LYS A 163 -2.98 36.30 32.71
C LYS A 163 -3.44 35.55 33.96
N LEU A 164 -2.98 34.31 34.14
CA LEU A 164 -3.22 33.49 35.32
C LEU A 164 -2.18 33.72 36.44
N GLY A 165 -1.22 34.64 36.22
CA GLY A 165 -0.12 34.90 37.15
C GLY A 165 0.99 33.86 37.10
N ILE A 166 0.99 32.96 36.10
CA ILE A 166 2.00 31.91 35.92
C ILE A 166 3.06 32.42 34.96
N LYS A 167 4.32 32.43 35.40
CA LYS A 167 5.48 32.83 34.58
C LYS A 167 6.36 31.60 34.30
N PRO A 168 6.27 31.01 33.10
CA PRO A 168 7.11 29.87 32.77
C PRO A 168 8.57 30.30 32.59
N GLU A 169 9.50 29.54 33.18
CA GLU A 169 10.94 29.67 32.96
C GLU A 169 11.44 28.46 32.18
N VAL A 170 12.12 28.68 31.06
CA VAL A 170 12.61 27.62 30.18
C VAL A 170 14.14 27.67 30.13
N LEU A 171 14.79 26.76 30.85
CA LEU A 171 16.23 26.57 30.83
C LEU A 171 16.60 25.49 29.81
N THR A 172 17.55 25.76 28.93
CA THR A 172 18.05 24.79 27.96
C THR A 172 19.55 24.85 27.82
N THR A 173 20.15 23.74 27.40
CA THR A 173 21.59 23.63 27.12
C THR A 173 22.00 24.22 25.77
N GLY A 174 21.07 24.67 24.92
CA GLY A 174 21.39 25.20 23.60
C GLY A 174 20.24 25.97 22.96
N LYS A 175 20.58 26.98 22.15
CA LYS A 175 19.65 27.99 21.60
C LYS A 175 18.42 27.42 20.86
N TYR A 176 18.54 26.26 20.23
CA TYR A 176 17.46 25.65 19.43
C TYR A 176 16.61 24.63 20.21
N LYS A 177 17.05 24.19 21.40
CA LYS A 177 16.41 23.06 22.13
C LYS A 177 14.98 23.37 22.59
N ALA A 178 14.67 24.65 22.82
CA ALA A 178 13.34 25.11 23.19
C ALA A 178 12.52 25.64 21.99
N ALA A 179 12.98 25.49 20.75
CA ALA A 179 12.11 25.86 19.62
C ALA A 179 10.85 24.99 19.64
N GLY A 180 9.70 25.59 19.34
CA GLY A 180 8.39 24.93 19.38
C GLY A 180 7.84 24.62 20.78
N THR A 181 8.46 25.10 21.86
CA THR A 181 7.86 24.97 23.19
C THR A 181 6.55 25.77 23.29
N PRO A 182 5.49 25.26 23.93
CA PRO A 182 4.28 26.05 24.14
C PRO A 182 4.47 27.23 25.10
N MET A 183 5.56 27.23 25.87
CA MET A 183 5.79 28.17 26.95
C MET A 183 6.42 29.49 26.50
N ARG A 184 6.86 29.60 25.25
CA ARG A 184 7.52 30.79 24.71
C ARG A 184 7.41 30.82 23.19
N GLU A 185 7.30 32.02 22.63
CA GLU A 185 7.36 32.22 21.18
C GLU A 185 8.71 31.81 20.56
N LEU A 186 8.66 31.42 19.29
CA LEU A 186 9.85 31.17 18.48
C LEU A 186 10.63 32.48 18.27
N THR A 187 11.92 32.46 18.62
CA THR A 187 12.85 33.52 18.19
C THR A 187 13.01 33.53 16.67
N PRO A 188 13.42 34.65 16.03
CA PRO A 188 13.68 34.70 14.60
C PRO A 188 14.66 33.61 14.11
N GLU A 189 15.72 33.32 14.88
CA GLU A 189 16.72 32.32 14.52
C GLU A 189 16.18 30.89 14.60
N GLN A 190 15.34 30.61 15.61
CA GLN A 190 14.66 29.32 15.72
C GLN A 190 13.63 29.12 14.60
N ARG A 191 12.91 30.19 14.23
CA ARG A 191 11.95 30.17 13.12
C ARG A 191 12.66 29.88 11.80
N GLU A 192 13.76 30.55 11.50
CA GLU A 192 14.49 30.30 10.25
C GLU A 192 15.07 28.88 10.21
N GLN A 193 15.63 28.41 11.32
CA GLN A 193 16.14 27.03 11.43
C GLN A 193 15.05 25.97 11.20
N LEU A 194 13.82 26.22 11.65
CA LEU A 194 12.66 25.38 11.38
C LEU A 194 12.23 25.43 9.91
N LEU A 195 12.21 26.61 9.31
CA LEU A 195 11.89 26.79 7.90
C LEU A 195 12.90 26.09 6.99
N ASP A 196 14.20 26.17 7.31
CA ASP A 196 15.24 25.45 6.58
C ASP A 196 15.05 23.94 6.63
N LEU A 197 14.71 23.41 7.81
CA LEU A 197 14.37 21.99 7.95
C LEU A 197 13.14 21.62 7.11
N MET A 198 12.11 22.44 7.10
CA MET A 198 10.90 22.20 6.29
C MET A 198 11.19 22.25 4.78
N ARG A 199 12.06 23.17 4.34
CA ARG A 199 12.49 23.27 2.92
C ARG A 199 13.23 22.01 2.48
N ASP A 200 14.16 21.51 3.30
CA ASP A 200 14.86 20.25 3.02
C ASP A 200 13.89 19.06 2.88
N LEU A 201 12.96 18.91 3.83
CA LEU A 201 11.95 17.84 3.81
C LEU A 201 10.98 17.97 2.62
N HIS A 202 10.70 19.19 2.18
CA HIS A 202 9.89 19.48 0.99
C HIS A 202 10.65 19.12 -0.29
N ASP A 203 11.92 19.51 -0.41
CA ASP A 203 12.78 19.18 -1.55
C ASP A 203 12.95 17.67 -1.72
N GLN A 204 13.06 16.93 -0.61
CA GLN A 204 13.04 15.46 -0.61
C GLN A 204 11.73 14.93 -1.22
N PHE A 205 10.56 15.45 -0.80
CA PHE A 205 9.27 15.03 -1.34
C PHE A 205 9.16 15.31 -2.85
N VAL A 206 9.48 16.53 -3.27
CA VAL A 206 9.45 16.92 -4.69
C VAL A 206 10.41 16.04 -5.51
N GLY A 207 11.62 15.81 -5.00
CA GLY A 207 12.62 14.96 -5.64
C GLY A 207 12.18 13.51 -5.78
N ASP A 208 11.59 12.93 -4.75
CA ASP A 208 11.11 11.55 -4.72
C ASP A 208 9.95 11.33 -5.69
N VAL A 209 9.00 12.27 -5.74
CA VAL A 209 7.88 12.26 -6.70
C VAL A 209 8.41 12.43 -8.12
N ALA A 210 9.33 13.38 -8.36
CA ALA A 210 9.92 13.60 -9.68
C ALA A 210 10.58 12.33 -10.21
N ARG A 211 11.36 11.62 -9.38
CA ARG A 211 11.99 10.34 -9.76
C ARG A 211 10.96 9.24 -9.99
N ALA A 212 10.05 9.02 -9.06
CA ALA A 212 9.06 7.95 -9.12
C ALA A 212 8.11 8.10 -10.33
N ARG A 213 7.66 9.33 -10.60
CA ARG A 213 6.73 9.65 -11.69
C ARG A 213 7.44 9.97 -13.01
N LYS A 214 8.78 9.92 -13.04
CA LYS A 214 9.61 10.26 -14.21
C LYS A 214 9.29 11.66 -14.77
N MET A 215 9.07 12.61 -13.88
CA MET A 215 8.75 13.99 -14.20
C MET A 215 9.98 14.89 -13.93
N PRO A 216 10.19 15.97 -14.69
CA PRO A 216 11.19 16.97 -14.33
C PRO A 216 10.89 17.55 -12.94
N PHE A 217 11.92 17.74 -12.11
CA PHE A 217 11.77 18.35 -10.78
C PHE A 217 10.95 19.64 -10.83
N ALA A 218 11.26 20.54 -11.78
CA ALA A 218 10.56 21.81 -11.95
C ALA A 218 9.04 21.65 -12.23
N ARG A 219 8.61 20.57 -12.89
CA ARG A 219 7.19 20.29 -13.14
C ARG A 219 6.46 19.89 -11.87
N VAL A 220 7.11 19.10 -11.01
CA VAL A 220 6.55 18.72 -9.71
C VAL A 220 6.56 19.92 -8.76
N ALA A 221 7.68 20.66 -8.70
CA ALA A 221 7.83 21.85 -7.88
C ALA A 221 6.74 22.91 -8.16
N ALA A 222 6.35 23.09 -9.43
CA ALA A 222 5.31 24.03 -9.82
C ALA A 222 3.91 23.71 -9.26
N VAL A 223 3.67 22.47 -8.81
CA VAL A 223 2.41 22.03 -8.20
C VAL A 223 2.58 21.58 -6.75
N ALA A 224 3.79 21.73 -6.19
CA ALA A 224 4.14 21.32 -4.84
C ALA A 224 4.09 22.50 -3.86
N ASP A 225 2.99 23.23 -3.86
CA ASP A 225 2.74 24.34 -2.93
C ASP A 225 1.74 23.96 -1.82
N GLY A 226 1.56 22.66 -1.59
CA GLY A 226 0.63 22.13 -0.58
C GLY A 226 -0.83 22.07 -1.01
N ARG A 227 -1.20 22.51 -2.23
CA ARG A 227 -2.61 22.41 -2.66
C ARG A 227 -3.06 20.96 -2.86
N GLY A 228 -4.26 20.65 -2.38
CA GLY A 228 -4.99 19.45 -2.79
C GLY A 228 -5.59 19.63 -4.18
N VAL A 229 -5.62 18.56 -4.97
CA VAL A 229 -6.25 18.55 -6.31
C VAL A 229 -7.19 17.36 -6.46
N THR A 230 -8.17 17.49 -7.35
CA THR A 230 -9.06 16.38 -7.72
C THR A 230 -8.33 15.34 -8.58
N GLY A 231 -8.85 14.11 -8.64
CA GLY A 231 -8.30 13.06 -9.52
C GLY A 231 -8.22 13.50 -10.99
N ARG A 232 -9.18 14.29 -11.49
CA ARG A 232 -9.13 14.84 -12.86
C ARG A 232 -7.94 15.78 -13.06
N GLN A 233 -7.76 16.73 -12.15
CA GLN A 233 -6.62 17.65 -12.19
C GLN A 233 -5.30 16.90 -12.02
N ALA A 234 -5.25 15.89 -11.15
CA ALA A 234 -4.06 15.06 -10.96
C ALA A 234 -3.67 14.34 -12.27
N LEU A 235 -4.64 13.87 -13.06
CA LEU A 235 -4.38 13.25 -14.36
C LEU A 235 -3.81 14.28 -15.35
N GLU A 236 -4.41 15.47 -15.44
CA GLU A 236 -3.94 16.56 -16.30
C GLU A 236 -2.51 17.01 -15.94
N LEU A 237 -2.16 16.96 -14.65
CA LEU A 237 -0.84 17.30 -14.13
C LEU A 237 0.19 16.16 -14.31
N GLY A 238 -0.25 14.94 -14.65
CA GLY A 238 0.60 13.75 -14.74
C GLY A 238 0.96 13.12 -13.38
N LEU A 239 0.27 13.51 -12.32
CA LEU A 239 0.46 12.96 -10.97
C LEU A 239 -0.18 11.58 -10.79
N VAL A 240 -1.19 11.26 -11.62
CA VAL A 240 -1.81 9.92 -11.73
C VAL A 240 -1.89 9.50 -13.20
N ASP A 241 -2.07 8.20 -13.45
CA ASP A 241 -2.00 7.64 -14.81
C ASP A 241 -3.38 7.43 -15.45
N MET A 242 -4.41 7.19 -14.63
CA MET A 242 -5.76 6.98 -15.13
C MET A 242 -6.84 7.32 -14.12
N LEU A 243 -8.02 7.63 -14.66
CA LEU A 243 -9.24 7.77 -13.87
C LEU A 243 -9.97 6.43 -13.78
N GLY A 244 -10.40 6.06 -12.59
CA GLY A 244 -11.18 4.84 -12.39
C GLY A 244 -11.51 4.51 -10.94
N SER A 245 -12.24 3.42 -10.78
CA SER A 245 -12.56 2.81 -9.50
C SER A 245 -11.52 1.77 -9.07
N GLU A 246 -11.67 1.25 -7.85
CA GLU A 246 -10.91 0.09 -7.38
C GLU A 246 -10.98 -1.10 -8.32
N SER A 247 -12.17 -1.38 -8.87
CA SER A 247 -12.36 -2.50 -9.80
C SER A 247 -11.49 -2.33 -11.04
N GLN A 248 -11.43 -1.11 -11.59
CA GLN A 248 -10.61 -0.82 -12.76
C GLN A 248 -9.11 -0.86 -12.45
N ALA A 249 -8.70 -0.46 -11.25
CA ALA A 249 -7.32 -0.63 -10.77
C ALA A 249 -6.96 -2.12 -10.62
N PHE A 250 -7.88 -2.93 -10.10
CA PHE A 250 -7.71 -4.38 -10.00
C PHE A 250 -7.63 -5.04 -11.37
N ASP A 251 -8.50 -4.67 -12.32
CA ASP A 251 -8.45 -5.16 -13.69
C ASP A 251 -7.15 -4.76 -14.39
N LYS A 252 -6.69 -3.53 -14.16
CA LYS A 252 -5.39 -3.06 -14.65
C LYS A 252 -4.23 -3.89 -14.09
N LEU A 253 -4.25 -4.21 -12.80
CA LEU A 253 -3.25 -5.07 -12.17
C LEU A 253 -3.27 -6.47 -12.75
N LYS A 254 -4.45 -7.08 -12.91
CA LYS A 254 -4.60 -8.39 -13.56
C LYS A 254 -4.00 -8.40 -14.96
N ALA A 255 -4.29 -7.37 -15.75
CA ALA A 255 -3.75 -7.23 -17.10
C ALA A 255 -2.21 -7.14 -17.09
N MET A 256 -1.62 -6.37 -16.17
CA MET A 256 -0.16 -6.28 -15.99
C MET A 256 0.48 -7.60 -15.55
N CYS A 257 -0.27 -8.48 -14.92
CA CYS A 257 0.17 -9.82 -14.48
C CYS A 257 -0.21 -10.94 -15.46
N SER A 258 -0.77 -10.61 -16.63
CA SER A 258 -1.28 -11.57 -17.62
C SER A 258 -2.29 -12.59 -17.04
N ILE A 259 -3.18 -12.14 -16.15
CA ILE A 259 -4.21 -12.97 -15.51
C ILE A 259 -5.56 -12.78 -16.21
N GLU A 260 -5.99 -13.78 -16.97
CA GLU A 260 -7.29 -13.76 -17.67
C GLU A 260 -8.45 -14.24 -16.78
N GLY A 261 -8.16 -15.15 -15.84
CA GLY A 261 -9.15 -15.81 -15.00
C GLY A 261 -9.47 -15.12 -13.67
N ARG A 262 -10.04 -15.89 -12.73
CA ARG A 262 -10.28 -15.43 -11.36
C ARG A 262 -8.96 -15.28 -10.61
N ALA A 263 -8.75 -14.10 -10.02
CA ALA A 263 -7.67 -13.87 -9.08
C ALA A 263 -8.21 -13.76 -7.65
N VAL A 264 -7.43 -14.24 -6.68
CA VAL A 264 -7.72 -14.11 -5.25
C VAL A 264 -6.87 -12.99 -4.68
N LEU A 265 -7.52 -12.03 -4.01
CA LEU A 265 -6.83 -10.96 -3.29
C LEU A 265 -6.49 -11.41 -1.87
N VAL A 266 -5.20 -11.48 -1.57
CA VAL A 266 -4.67 -11.66 -0.22
C VAL A 266 -4.52 -10.27 0.39
N LYS A 267 -5.38 -9.93 1.36
CA LYS A 267 -5.47 -8.58 1.93
C LYS A 267 -4.66 -8.45 3.21
N GLY A 268 -4.02 -7.30 3.39
CA GLY A 268 -3.39 -6.89 4.64
C GLY A 268 -2.92 -5.42 4.61
N PRO A 269 -2.29 -4.94 5.68
CA PRO A 269 -2.16 -5.62 6.98
C PRO A 269 -3.53 -5.86 7.62
N VAL A 270 -3.70 -6.99 8.30
CA VAL A 270 -4.91 -7.26 9.10
C VAL A 270 -4.77 -6.44 10.37
N LYS A 271 -5.53 -5.35 10.50
CA LYS A 271 -5.58 -4.61 11.77
C LYS A 271 -6.11 -5.54 12.85
N GLU A 272 -5.24 -6.02 13.74
CA GLU A 272 -5.66 -6.69 14.97
C GLU A 272 -6.32 -5.64 15.87
N GLN A 273 -7.61 -5.40 15.65
CA GLN A 273 -8.36 -4.54 16.54
C GLN A 273 -8.42 -5.19 17.91
N SER A 274 -7.72 -4.61 18.88
CA SER A 274 -7.86 -4.96 20.29
C SER A 274 -9.33 -4.82 20.69
N LEU A 275 -9.84 -5.72 21.54
CA LEU A 275 -11.22 -5.65 22.06
C LEU A 275 -11.50 -4.29 22.72
N LEU A 276 -10.46 -3.65 23.27
CA LEU A 276 -10.52 -2.31 23.84
C LEU A 276 -10.79 -1.23 22.79
N GLU A 277 -10.23 -1.34 21.59
CA GLU A 277 -10.48 -0.39 20.47
C GLU A 277 -11.89 -0.54 19.90
N LYS A 278 -12.45 -1.76 19.90
CA LYS A 278 -13.86 -1.97 19.55
C LYS A 278 -14.80 -1.33 20.58
N PHE A 279 -14.44 -1.43 21.86
CA PHE A 279 -15.20 -0.85 22.95
C PHE A 279 -15.09 0.69 22.99
N VAL A 280 -13.87 1.23 22.89
CA VAL A 280 -13.62 2.68 22.82
C VAL A 280 -14.15 3.27 21.51
N GLY A 281 -14.05 2.59 20.37
CA GLY A 281 -14.65 3.06 19.11
C GLY A 281 -16.19 3.15 19.14
N SER A 282 -16.86 2.39 20.02
CA SER A 282 -18.31 2.51 20.25
C SER A 282 -18.70 3.73 21.09
N LEU A 283 -17.76 4.25 21.88
CA LEU A 283 -17.86 5.49 22.64
C LEU A 283 -17.13 6.55 21.84
N LYS A 284 -17.84 7.35 21.02
CA LYS A 284 -17.26 8.44 20.19
C LYS A 284 -16.47 9.48 21.03
N ILE A 285 -15.30 9.11 21.51
CA ILE A 285 -14.41 9.92 22.33
C ILE A 285 -13.07 9.88 21.61
N ASP A 286 -12.81 10.95 20.87
CA ASP A 286 -11.57 11.14 20.14
C ASP A 286 -10.48 11.56 21.15
N LEU A 287 -9.82 10.58 21.75
CA LEU A 287 -8.71 10.78 22.69
C LEU A 287 -7.36 10.99 21.99
N SER A 288 -7.32 11.05 20.66
CA SER A 288 -6.09 11.20 19.89
C SER A 288 -5.45 12.59 20.01
N SER A 289 -6.17 13.58 20.55
CA SER A 289 -5.69 14.96 20.71
C SER A 289 -5.05 15.26 22.08
N SER A 290 -4.94 14.29 22.99
CA SER A 290 -4.55 14.57 24.39
C SER A 290 -3.16 14.08 24.81
N THR A 291 -2.38 13.48 23.91
CA THR A 291 -0.95 13.26 24.19
C THR A 291 -0.17 14.47 23.69
N GLY A 292 0.36 15.25 24.63
CA GLY A 292 1.31 16.32 24.33
C GLY A 292 2.53 15.72 23.66
N GLN A 293 2.55 15.72 22.34
CA GLN A 293 3.71 15.31 21.56
C GLN A 293 4.50 16.56 21.19
N GLY A 294 5.83 16.44 21.28
CA GLY A 294 6.75 17.48 20.82
C GLY A 294 6.66 17.72 19.31
N TRP A 295 7.74 18.20 18.73
CA TRP A 295 7.88 18.56 17.32
C TRP A 295 7.25 17.51 16.38
N THR A 296 6.14 17.87 15.73
CA THR A 296 5.51 17.05 14.70
C THR A 296 5.60 17.76 13.35
N PHE A 297 6.49 17.26 12.48
CA PHE A 297 6.43 17.60 11.06
C PHE A 297 5.54 16.57 10.38
N SER A 298 4.65 17.06 9.51
CA SER A 298 3.74 16.19 8.80
C SER A 298 3.53 16.61 7.36
N TYR A 299 3.22 15.61 6.56
CA TYR A 299 2.65 15.71 5.24
C TYR A 299 1.12 15.62 5.41
N ARG A 300 0.42 16.67 5.83
CA ARG A 300 -1.05 16.72 5.95
C ARG A 300 -1.61 17.89 5.16
#